data_AF-A0A2D7KVG6-F1
#
_entry.id   AF-A0A2D7KVG6-F1
#
_cell.length_a   1.000
_cell.length_b   1.000
_cell.length_c   1.000
_cell.angle_alpha   90.00
_cell.angle_beta   90.00
_cell.angle_gamma   90.00
#
_symmetry.space_group_name_H-M   'P 1'
#
loop_
_entity.id
_entity.type
_entity.pdbx_description
1 polymer ?
#
loop_
_entity_poly.entity_id
_entity_poly.type
_entity_poly.pdbx_seq_one_letter_code
_entity_poly.pdbx_strand_id
1 'polypeptide(L)'
;MIEPLIKRFNAKSLKHLVIIFVIFGISGTCTLIITEPIINLLKMNEIFQNSLILIFLRVIIIIPLYQIILLSIGYIFGEFNYFYNFEKKIYKKFLKKIK
;
A
#
# COMPACT_ATOMS: atom_id res chain seq x y z
N MET A 1 -24.59 -11.06 -2.66
CA MET A 1 -23.81 -9.84 -2.94
C MET A 1 -22.38 -9.84 -2.35
N ILE A 2 -22.14 -10.37 -1.15
CA ILE A 2 -20.82 -10.27 -0.50
C ILE A 2 -19.85 -11.42 -0.88
N GLU A 3 -20.38 -12.58 -1.25
CA GLU A 3 -19.60 -13.74 -1.73
C GLU A 3 -18.58 -13.43 -2.85
N PRO A 4 -18.89 -12.64 -3.90
CA PRO A 4 -17.89 -12.30 -4.91
C PRO A 4 -16.72 -11.46 -4.36
N LEU A 5 -16.95 -10.66 -3.31
CA LEU A 5 -15.90 -9.86 -2.66
C LEU A 5 -14.95 -10.78 -1.88
N ILE A 6 -15.50 -11.71 -1.12
CA ILE A 6 -14.72 -12.71 -0.35
C ILE A 6 -13.80 -13.50 -1.31
N LYS A 7 -14.33 -13.93 -2.45
CA LYS A 7 -13.56 -14.65 -3.47
C LYS A 7 -12.50 -13.78 -4.14
N ARG A 8 -12.78 -12.51 -4.41
CA ARG A 8 -11.80 -11.57 -5.03
C ARG A 8 -10.62 -11.27 -4.11
N PHE A 9 -10.90 -11.07 -2.83
CA PHE A 9 -9.87 -10.81 -1.82
C PHE A 9 -9.28 -12.09 -1.23
N ASN A 10 -9.72 -13.29 -1.64
CA ASN A 10 -9.30 -14.55 -1.00
C ASN A 10 -9.49 -14.53 0.54
N ALA A 11 -10.51 -13.83 1.02
CA ALA A 11 -10.83 -13.78 2.44
C ALA A 11 -11.48 -15.11 2.87
N LYS A 12 -11.25 -15.50 4.14
CA LYS A 12 -11.80 -16.76 4.69
C LYS A 12 -13.26 -16.62 5.14
N SER A 13 -13.67 -15.41 5.51
CA SER A 13 -14.99 -15.11 6.04
C SER A 13 -15.32 -13.62 5.90
N LEU A 14 -16.57 -13.24 6.16
CA LEU A 14 -16.99 -11.83 6.25
C LEU A 14 -16.17 -11.04 7.26
N LYS A 15 -15.91 -11.62 8.44
CA LYS A 15 -15.11 -10.98 9.50
C LYS A 15 -13.68 -10.71 9.02
N HIS A 16 -13.08 -11.67 8.32
CA HIS A 16 -11.73 -11.49 7.75
C HIS A 16 -11.74 -10.40 6.67
N LEU A 17 -12.76 -10.34 5.81
CA LEU A 17 -12.88 -9.27 4.81
C LEU A 17 -12.93 -7.86 5.45
N VAL A 18 -13.68 -7.70 6.55
CA VAL A 18 -13.74 -6.42 7.28
C VAL A 18 -12.36 -6.06 7.85
N ILE A 19 -11.66 -7.01 8.46
CA ILE A 19 -10.30 -6.80 8.99
C ILE A 19 -9.35 -6.34 7.87
N ILE A 20 -9.40 -7.00 6.70
CA ILE A 20 -8.59 -6.63 5.53
C ILE A 20 -8.86 -5.17 5.14
N PHE A 21 -10.13 -4.75 5.06
CA PHE A 21 -10.47 -3.38 4.70
C PHE A 21 -10.06 -2.36 5.75
N VAL A 22 -10.17 -2.69 7.04
CA VAL A 22 -9.66 -1.83 8.12
C VAL A 22 -8.16 -1.65 8.00
N ILE A 23 -7.40 -2.73 7.79
CA ILE A 23 -5.95 -2.66 7.59
C ILE A 23 -5.60 -1.80 6.38
N PHE A 24 -6.32 -1.96 5.26
CA PHE A 24 -6.13 -1.10 4.08
C PHE A 24 -6.45 0.38 4.34
N GLY A 25 -7.49 0.68 5.11
CA GLY A 25 -7.84 2.06 5.46
C GLY A 25 -6.78 2.72 6.34
N ILE A 26 -6.31 2.00 7.36
CA ILE A 26 -5.27 2.49 8.27
C ILE A 26 -3.95 2.64 7.50
N SER A 27 -3.52 1.62 6.73
CA SER A 27 -2.26 1.67 5.99
C SER A 27 -2.23 2.75 4.93
N GLY A 28 -3.34 2.95 4.21
CA GLY A 28 -3.48 4.03 3.23
C GLY A 28 -3.33 5.40 3.89
N THR A 29 -4.02 5.63 5.00
CA THR A 29 -3.95 6.91 5.73
C THR A 29 -2.56 7.15 6.31
N CYS A 30 -1.96 6.16 6.97
CA CYS A 30 -0.62 6.24 7.54
C CYS A 30 0.44 6.54 6.48
N THR A 31 0.34 5.92 5.29
CA THR A 31 1.31 6.16 4.21
C THR A 31 1.31 7.60 3.76
N LEU A 32 0.14 8.23 3.60
CA LEU A 32 0.05 9.63 3.21
C LEU A 32 0.66 10.55 4.27
N ILE A 33 0.33 10.30 5.55
CA ILE A 33 0.86 11.08 6.69
C ILE A 33 2.38 10.97 6.78
N ILE A 34 2.96 9.80 6.54
CA ILE A 34 4.42 9.58 6.62
C ILE A 34 5.14 10.11 5.36
N THR A 35 4.46 10.16 4.22
CA THR A 35 5.06 10.66 2.97
C THR A 35 5.39 12.15 3.04
N GLU A 36 4.53 12.97 3.63
CA GLU A 36 4.75 14.42 3.74
C GLU A 36 6.03 14.82 4.47
N PRO A 37 6.34 14.30 5.68
CA PRO A 37 7.59 14.61 6.36
C PRO A 37 8.80 14.06 5.60
N ILE A 38 8.69 12.93 4.90
CA ILE A 38 9.79 12.41 4.06
C ILE A 38 10.12 13.39 2.93
N ILE A 39 9.10 13.91 2.24
CA ILE A 39 9.27 14.88 1.14
C ILE A 39 9.87 16.19 1.64
N ASN A 40 9.41 16.67 2.81
CA ASN A 40 9.92 17.89 3.42
C ASN A 40 11.36 17.71 3.92
N LEU A 41 11.69 16.55 4.52
CA LEU A 41 13.05 16.23 4.97
C LEU A 41 14.04 16.20 3.80
N LEU A 42 13.62 15.64 2.67
CA LEU A 42 14.38 15.62 1.43
C LEU A 42 14.42 16.97 0.71
N LYS A 43 13.76 18.02 1.25
CA LYS A 43 13.66 19.37 0.68
C LYS A 43 13.26 19.34 -0.80
N MET A 44 12.44 18.37 -1.21
CA MET A 44 12.15 18.14 -2.63
C MET A 44 11.47 19.36 -3.26
N ASN A 45 10.64 20.05 -2.47
CA ASN A 45 9.96 21.29 -2.86
C ASN A 45 10.94 22.45 -3.17
N GLU A 46 12.12 22.46 -2.55
CA GLU A 46 13.16 23.46 -2.81
C GLU A 46 14.03 23.07 -4.02
N ILE A 47 14.21 21.76 -4.25
CA ILE A 47 15.07 21.21 -5.31
C ILE A 47 14.35 21.20 -6.67
N PHE A 48 13.05 20.88 -6.68
CA PHE A 48 12.26 20.75 -7.90
C PHE A 48 11.16 21.82 -7.96
N GLN A 49 11.35 22.83 -8.81
CA GLN A 49 10.34 23.89 -9.02
C GLN A 49 9.14 23.42 -9.85
N ASN A 50 9.28 22.33 -10.60
CA ASN A 50 8.20 21.82 -11.44
C ASN A 50 7.25 20.91 -10.64
N SER A 51 6.01 21.36 -10.51
CA SER A 51 4.94 20.64 -9.79
C SER A 51 4.68 19.23 -10.34
N LEU A 52 4.90 18.98 -11.65
CA LEU A 52 4.68 17.65 -12.24
C LEU A 52 5.74 16.64 -11.78
N ILE A 53 7.00 17.08 -11.68
CA ILE A 53 8.11 16.25 -11.24
C ILE A 53 7.91 15.86 -9.77
N LEU A 54 7.52 16.81 -8.92
CA LEU A 54 7.21 16.55 -7.51
C LEU A 54 6.12 15.51 -7.31
N ILE A 55 5.03 15.59 -8.09
CA ILE A 55 3.94 14.61 -8.02
C ILE A 55 4.44 13.22 -8.43
N PHE A 56 5.24 13.13 -9.49
CA PHE A 56 5.84 11.86 -9.93
C PHE A 56 6.74 11.24 -8.87
N LEU A 57 7.64 12.04 -8.27
CA LEU A 57 8.51 11.54 -7.20
C LEU A 57 7.70 11.16 -5.95
N ARG A 58 6.66 11.91 -5.60
CA ARG A 58 5.75 11.57 -4.49
C ARG A 58 5.11 10.19 -4.71
N VAL A 59 4.65 9.88 -5.93
CA VAL A 59 4.10 8.55 -6.27
C VAL A 59 5.17 7.46 -6.15
N ILE A 60 6.38 7.71 -6.65
CA ILE A 60 7.51 6.77 -6.56
C ILE A 60 7.88 6.46 -5.11
N ILE A 61 7.76 7.42 -4.19
CA ILE A 61 8.03 7.24 -2.76
C ILE A 61 6.86 6.52 -2.06
N ILE A 62 5.62 6.87 -2.37
CA ILE A 62 4.42 6.27 -1.76
C ILE A 62 4.37 4.77 -2.02
N ILE A 63 4.71 4.31 -3.22
CA ILE A 63 4.62 2.88 -3.59
C ILE A 63 5.45 1.97 -2.65
N PRO A 64 6.77 2.16 -2.47
CA PRO A 64 7.57 1.33 -1.56
C PRO A 64 7.22 1.59 -0.10
N LEU A 65 6.90 2.83 0.28
CA LEU A 65 6.52 3.17 1.65
C LEU A 65 5.23 2.44 2.07
N TYR A 66 4.25 2.41 1.17
CA TYR A 66 2.99 1.70 1.37
C TYR A 66 3.20 0.21 1.62
N GLN A 67 4.13 -0.43 0.92
CA GLN A 67 4.39 -1.86 1.09
C GLN A 67 4.88 -2.19 2.50
N ILE A 68 5.82 -1.38 2.99
CA ILE A 68 6.35 -1.53 4.34
C ILE A 68 5.23 -1.32 5.37
N ILE A 69 4.47 -0.24 5.24
CA ILE A 69 3.38 0.11 6.17
C ILE A 69 2.27 -0.95 6.16
N LEU A 70 1.88 -1.44 4.99
CA LEU A 70 0.85 -2.46 4.84
C LEU A 70 1.26 -3.76 5.54
N LEU A 71 2.50 -4.20 5.36
CA LEU A 71 3.04 -5.38 6.04
C LEU A 71 3.15 -5.17 7.55
N SER A 72 3.59 -3.99 8.00
CA SER A 72 3.68 -3.66 9.43
C SER A 72 2.31 -3.67 10.11
N ILE A 73 1.30 -3.04 9.51
CA ILE A 73 -0.07 -3.04 10.07
C ILE A 73 -0.67 -4.44 9.95
N GLY A 74 -0.47 -5.13 8.83
CA GLY A 74 -0.87 -6.53 8.67
C GLY A 74 -0.28 -7.43 9.77
N TYR A 75 0.97 -7.19 10.17
CA TYR A 75 1.60 -7.89 11.29
C TYR A 75 0.93 -7.60 12.63
N ILE A 76 0.61 -6.34 12.93
CA ILE A 76 -0.08 -5.94 14.17
C ILE A 76 -1.45 -6.62 14.30
N PHE A 77 -2.17 -6.79 13.19
CA PHE A 77 -3.48 -7.46 13.16
C PHE A 77 -3.42 -8.99 12.95
N GLY A 78 -2.22 -9.58 12.87
CA GLY A 78 -2.02 -11.03 12.70
C GLY A 78 -2.21 -11.55 11.27
N GLU A 79 -2.36 -10.67 10.29
CA GLU A 79 -2.60 -10.98 8.87
C GLU A 79 -1.36 -10.78 7.97
N PHE A 80 -0.15 -10.75 8.54
CA PHE A 80 1.11 -10.56 7.80
C PHE A 80 1.24 -11.49 6.59
N ASN A 81 1.01 -12.79 6.79
CA ASN A 81 1.13 -13.79 5.73
C ASN A 81 0.12 -13.57 4.59
N TYR A 82 -1.07 -13.06 4.91
CA TYR A 82 -2.07 -12.72 3.91
C TYR A 82 -1.57 -11.55 3.05
N PHE A 83 -1.13 -10.45 3.67
CA PHE A 83 -0.66 -9.27 2.95
C PHE A 83 0.65 -9.50 2.18
N TYR A 84 1.60 -10.25 2.75
CA TYR A 84 2.83 -10.62 2.06
C TYR A 84 2.56 -11.42 0.79
N ASN A 85 1.65 -12.39 0.83
CA ASN A 85 1.23 -13.13 -0.36
C ASN A 85 0.45 -12.26 -1.35
N PHE A 86 -0.37 -11.33 -0.84
CA PHE A 86 -1.12 -10.37 -1.65
C PHE A 86 -0.18 -9.45 -2.44
N GLU A 87 0.83 -8.87 -1.81
CA GLU A 87 1.83 -8.02 -2.46
C GLU A 87 2.67 -8.80 -3.46
N LYS A 88 3.15 -9.99 -3.08
CA LYS A 88 3.92 -10.86 -3.98
C LYS A 88 3.13 -11.23 -5.23
N LYS A 89 1.81 -11.45 -5.12
CA LYS A 89 0.92 -11.71 -6.26
C LYS A 89 0.83 -10.49 -7.18
N ILE A 90 0.74 -9.28 -6.63
CA ILE A 90 0.72 -8.03 -7.40
C ILE A 90 2.06 -7.83 -8.12
N TYR A 91 3.19 -7.95 -7.41
CA TYR A 91 4.53 -7.84 -8.00
C TYR A 91 4.78 -8.86 -9.10
N LYS A 92 4.41 -10.13 -8.87
CA LYS A 92 4.56 -11.19 -9.87
C LYS A 92 3.74 -10.90 -11.12
N LYS A 93 2.54 -10.32 -10.98
CA LYS A 93 1.72 -9.93 -12.13
C LYS A 93 2.32 -8.73 -12.87
N PHE A 94 2.88 -7.76 -12.15
CA PHE A 94 3.55 -6.61 -12.75
C PHE A 94 4.80 -7.02 -13.53
N LEU A 95 5.69 -7.81 -12.91
CA LEU A 95 6.92 -8.31 -13.55
C LEU A 95 6.64 -9.26 -14.72
N LYS A 96 5.63 -10.13 -14.62
CA LYS A 96 5.26 -11.05 -15.72
C LYS A 96 4.63 -10.32 -16.91
N LYS A 97 4.18 -9.08 -16.76
CA LYS A 97 3.65 -8.25 -17.86
C LYS A 97 4.76 -7.51 -18.61
N ILE A 98 5.95 -7.43 -18.03
CA ILE A 98 7.13 -6.75 -18.60
C ILE A 98 8.01 -7.73 -19.40
N LYS A 99 7.83 -9.04 -19.20
CA LYS A 99 8.52 -10.11 -19.93
C LYS A 99 7.65 -10.64 -21.06
#